data_AF-A0A958HJ33-F1
#
_entry.id   AF-A0A958HJ33-F1
#
_cell.length_a   1.000
_cell.length_b   1.000
_cell.length_c   1.000
_cell.angle_alpha   90.00
_cell.angle_beta   90.00
_cell.angle_gamma   90.00
#
_symmetry.space_group_name_H-M   'P 1'
#
loop_
_entity.id
_entity.type
_entity.pdbx_description
1 polymer ?
#
loop_
_entity_poly.entity_id
_entity_poly.type
_entity_poly.pdbx_seq_one_letter_code
_entity_poly.pdbx_strand_id
1 'polypeptide(L)'
;IESCFQQHVVEPVRYLASERKRSYLGAMDIDGIKVEIMGDVQALVDGDVWEEPVKVERYRRWIDLDVMQIPVLTLEHEMVAYQAMGRNERAQQIRQWLDASG
;
A
#
# COMPACT_ATOMS: atom_id res chain seq x y z
N ILE A 1 0.99 -12.03 10.62
CA ILE A 1 -0.19 -11.12 10.62
C ILE A 1 -1.46 -11.94 10.77
N GLU A 2 -1.77 -12.87 9.84
CA GLU A 2 -3.00 -13.67 9.91
C GLU A 2 -3.20 -14.44 11.22
N SER A 3 -2.12 -14.96 11.82
CA SER A 3 -2.17 -15.62 13.13
C SER A 3 -2.72 -14.74 14.26
N CYS A 4 -2.52 -13.43 14.18
CA CYS A 4 -3.00 -12.48 15.18
C CYS A 4 -4.49 -12.12 14.98
N PHE A 5 -5.03 -12.37 13.79
CA PHE A 5 -6.38 -11.94 13.38
C PHE A 5 -7.20 -13.09 12.76
N GLN A 6 -6.95 -14.34 13.17
CA GLN A 6 -7.51 -15.52 12.49
C GLN A 6 -9.03 -15.48 12.32
N GLN A 7 -9.75 -14.98 13.34
CA GLN A 7 -11.22 -14.87 13.31
C GLN A 7 -11.75 -13.83 12.31
N HIS A 8 -10.89 -12.94 11.83
CA HIS A 8 -11.23 -11.86 10.91
C HIS A 8 -10.83 -12.16 9.46
N VAL A 9 -10.10 -13.26 9.20
CA VAL A 9 -9.63 -13.59 7.84
C VAL A 9 -10.81 -13.98 6.96
N VAL A 10 -11.00 -13.26 5.85
CA VAL A 10 -12.00 -13.56 4.82
C VAL A 10 -11.35 -14.12 3.56
N GLU A 11 -10.16 -13.63 3.21
CA GLU A 11 -9.33 -14.17 2.14
C GLU A 11 -7.90 -14.40 2.67
N PRO A 12 -7.44 -15.67 2.75
CA PRO A 12 -6.09 -15.97 3.21
C PRO A 12 -5.01 -15.32 2.33
N VAL A 13 -3.93 -14.87 2.95
CA VAL A 13 -2.79 -14.29 2.25
C VAL A 13 -2.14 -15.32 1.35
N ARG A 14 -2.08 -15.01 0.06
CA ARG A 14 -1.43 -15.84 -0.95
C ARG A 14 -0.72 -14.98 -1.98
N TYR A 15 0.28 -15.55 -2.63
CA TYR A 15 0.93 -14.89 -3.76
C TYR A 15 -0.07 -14.75 -4.91
N LEU A 16 -0.25 -13.53 -5.41
CA LEU A 16 -1.06 -13.21 -6.57
C LEU A 16 -0.24 -12.34 -7.53
N ALA A 17 -0.38 -12.64 -8.82
CA ALA A 17 0.23 -11.88 -9.89
C ALA A 17 -0.80 -11.57 -10.97
N SER A 18 -0.71 -10.36 -11.50
CA SER A 18 -1.43 -9.88 -12.68
C SER A 18 -0.42 -9.49 -13.75
N GLU A 19 -0.89 -9.04 -14.91
CA GLU A 19 -0.01 -8.59 -16.00
C GLU A 19 0.93 -7.45 -15.60
N ARG A 20 0.60 -6.66 -14.57
CA ARG A 20 1.36 -5.45 -14.20
C ARG A 20 1.75 -5.32 -12.73
N LYS A 21 1.24 -6.20 -11.85
CA LYS A 21 1.54 -6.19 -10.40
C LYS A 21 1.61 -7.60 -9.84
N ARG A 22 2.45 -7.81 -8.83
CA ARG A 22 2.46 -9.00 -7.99
C ARG A 22 2.67 -8.65 -6.53
N SER A 23 2.11 -9.45 -5.63
CA SER A 23 2.23 -9.29 -4.18
C SER A 23 1.72 -10.52 -3.45
N TYR A 24 1.99 -10.62 -2.15
CA TYR A 24 1.20 -11.44 -1.25
C TYR A 24 -0.05 -10.65 -0.85
N LEU A 25 -1.23 -11.11 -1.28
CA LEU A 25 -2.50 -10.43 -1.04
C LEU A 25 -3.44 -11.33 -0.26
N GLY A 26 -4.08 -10.75 0.75
CA GLY A 26 -5.20 -11.33 1.49
C GLY A 26 -6.13 -10.22 1.99
N ALA A 27 -7.23 -10.60 2.65
CA ALA A 27 -8.19 -9.65 3.18
C ALA A 27 -8.81 -10.15 4.49
N MET A 28 -9.10 -9.19 5.36
CA MET A 28 -9.81 -9.38 6.62
C MET A 28 -11.07 -8.52 6.64
N ASP A 29 -12.03 -8.91 7.47
CA ASP A 29 -13.17 -8.09 7.87
C ASP A 29 -13.08 -7.83 9.38
N ILE A 30 -12.90 -6.57 9.73
CA ILE A 30 -12.87 -6.10 11.11
C ILE A 30 -14.04 -5.15 11.27
N ASP A 31 -15.05 -5.58 12.03
CA ASP A 31 -16.26 -4.81 12.31
C ASP A 31 -16.98 -4.28 11.05
N GLY A 32 -17.01 -5.07 9.97
CA GLY A 32 -17.62 -4.72 8.69
C GLY A 32 -16.73 -3.88 7.77
N ILE A 33 -15.48 -3.61 8.16
CA ILE A 33 -14.50 -2.88 7.37
C ILE A 33 -13.55 -3.88 6.71
N LYS A 34 -13.49 -3.85 5.38
CA LYS A 34 -12.52 -4.64 4.62
C LYS A 34 -11.11 -4.06 4.79
N VAL A 35 -10.19 -4.88 5.29
CA VAL A 35 -8.77 -4.56 5.44
C VAL A 35 -7.96 -5.46 4.52
N GLU A 36 -7.30 -4.89 3.52
CA GLU A 36 -6.43 -5.63 2.60
C GLU A 36 -5.00 -5.72 3.17
N ILE A 37 -4.41 -6.91 3.11
CA ILE A 37 -3.02 -7.16 3.49
C ILE A 37 -2.23 -7.31 2.20
N MET A 38 -1.26 -6.43 1.98
CA MET A 38 -0.38 -6.46 0.82
C MET A 38 1.08 -6.55 1.26
N GLY A 39 1.72 -7.69 1.01
CA GLY A 39 3.15 -7.93 1.25
C GLY A 39 3.95 -7.95 -0.05
N ASP A 40 5.19 -7.45 0.02
CA ASP A 40 6.16 -7.43 -1.09
C ASP A 40 5.55 -6.97 -2.43
N VAL A 41 4.91 -5.80 -2.41
CA VAL A 41 4.29 -5.23 -3.62
C VAL A 41 5.37 -4.88 -4.64
N GLN A 42 5.17 -5.36 -5.88
CA GLN A 42 6.03 -5.09 -7.02
C GLN A 42 5.18 -4.76 -8.26
N ALA A 43 5.55 -3.71 -8.98
CA ALA A 43 5.04 -3.37 -10.30
C ALA A 43 5.98 -3.87 -11.42
N LEU A 44 5.39 -4.11 -12.60
CA LEU A 44 6.14 -4.43 -13.80
C LEU A 44 6.58 -3.12 -14.48
N VAL A 45 7.89 -2.96 -14.63
CA VAL A 45 8.56 -1.83 -15.28
C VAL A 45 8.82 -2.18 -16.73
N ASP A 46 8.46 -1.26 -17.64
CA ASP A 46 8.65 -1.36 -19.09
C ASP A 46 8.11 -2.65 -19.75
N GLY A 47 7.25 -3.40 -19.05
CA GLY A 47 6.65 -4.65 -19.54
C GLY A 47 7.48 -5.91 -19.27
N ASP A 48 8.71 -5.77 -18.76
CA ASP A 48 9.69 -6.86 -18.83
C ASP A 48 10.36 -7.16 -17.48
N VAL A 49 10.45 -6.18 -16.57
CA VAL A 49 11.20 -6.30 -15.32
C VAL A 49 10.31 -5.97 -14.12
N TRP A 50 10.19 -6.92 -13.19
CA TRP A 50 9.57 -6.64 -11.90
C TRP A 50 10.51 -5.79 -11.04
N GLU A 51 10.03 -4.67 -10.53
CA GLU A 51 10.80 -3.89 -9.57
C GLU A 51 11.06 -4.67 -8.27
N GLU A 52 12.07 -4.26 -7.51
CA GLU A 52 12.30 -4.81 -6.17
C GLU A 52 11.14 -4.45 -5.24
N PRO A 53 10.76 -5.34 -4.29
CA PRO A 53 9.72 -5.02 -3.32
C PRO A 53 10.00 -3.70 -2.59
N VAL A 54 8.95 -2.93 -2.35
CA VAL A 54 9.06 -1.67 -1.61
C VAL A 54 9.62 -1.92 -0.21
N LYS A 55 10.77 -1.32 0.09
CA LYS A 55 11.34 -1.28 1.45
C LYS A 55 10.54 -0.29 2.30
N VAL A 56 9.47 -0.76 2.94
CA VAL A 56 8.50 0.07 3.70
C VAL A 56 9.20 0.98 4.71
N GLU A 57 10.26 0.52 5.37
CA GLU A 57 11.01 1.27 6.37
C GLU A 57 11.61 2.56 5.82
N ARG A 58 11.93 2.60 4.53
CA ARG A 58 12.51 3.78 3.86
C ARG A 58 11.49 4.92 3.71
N TYR A 59 10.22 4.57 3.54
CA TYR A 59 9.13 5.52 3.27
C TYR A 59 8.16 5.63 4.44
N ARG A 60 8.41 4.91 5.54
CA ARG A 60 7.57 4.96 6.73
C ARG A 60 7.76 6.26 7.48
N ARG A 61 6.66 6.93 7.79
CA ARG A 61 6.55 7.95 8.85
C ARG A 61 5.66 7.41 9.96
N TRP A 62 5.92 7.85 11.19
CA TRP A 62 5.04 7.59 12.32
C TRP A 62 4.23 8.85 12.59
N ILE A 63 2.93 8.69 12.75
CA ILE A 63 2.01 9.77 13.15
C ILE A 63 1.37 9.40 14.48
N ASP A 64 1.27 10.37 15.38
CA ASP A 64 0.48 10.22 16.60
C ASP A 64 -0.99 10.44 16.24
N LEU A 65 -1.84 9.47 16.59
CA LEU A 65 -3.29 9.55 16.45
C LEU A 65 -3.92 9.03 17.74
N ASP A 66 -4.49 9.95 18.52
CA ASP A 66 -4.98 9.70 19.88
C ASP A 66 -3.90 9.06 20.77
N VAL A 67 -4.11 7.82 21.20
CA VAL A 67 -3.19 7.05 22.05
C VAL A 67 -2.26 6.12 21.25
N MET A 68 -2.31 6.18 19.93
CA MET A 68 -1.59 5.25 19.04
C MET A 68 -0.53 5.97 18.23
N GLN A 69 0.55 5.25 17.94
CA GLN A 69 1.50 5.60 16.89
C GLN A 69 1.23 4.73 15.66
N ILE A 70 0.79 5.37 14.59
CA ILE A 70 0.40 4.69 13.36
C ILE A 70 1.52 4.84 12.32
N PRO A 71 2.05 3.73 11.77
CA PRO A 71 2.99 3.79 10.67
C PRO A 71 2.23 4.04 9.36
N VAL A 72 2.65 5.06 8.61
CA VAL A 72 2.09 5.43 7.32
C VAL A 72 3.20 5.57 6.28
N LEU A 73 2.87 5.38 5.01
CA LEU A 73 3.78 5.69 3.90
C LEU A 73 3.79 7.20 3.64
N THR A 74 4.92 7.74 3.17
CA THR A 74 4.98 9.17 2.83
C THR A 74 4.10 9.48 1.63
N LEU A 75 3.55 10.69 1.62
CA LEU A 75 2.72 11.18 0.52
C LEU A 75 3.49 11.23 -0.80
N GLU A 76 4.78 11.56 -0.78
CA GLU A 76 5.62 11.57 -1.98
C GLU A 76 5.75 10.18 -2.60
N HIS A 77 5.87 9.13 -1.76
CA HIS A 77 5.90 7.75 -2.23
C HIS A 77 4.54 7.33 -2.81
N GLU A 78 3.45 7.59 -2.10
CA GLU A 78 2.08 7.29 -2.55
C GLU A 78 1.71 8.00 -3.86
N MET A 79 2.14 9.26 -4.03
CA MET A 79 1.93 10.00 -5.28
C MET A 79 2.57 9.27 -6.47
N VAL A 80 3.84 8.86 -6.35
CA VAL A 80 4.55 8.13 -7.41
C VAL A 80 3.90 6.79 -7.69
N ALA A 81 3.53 6.05 -6.63
CA ALA A 81 2.83 4.77 -6.77
C ALA A 81 1.48 4.95 -7.50
N TYR A 82 0.69 5.96 -7.16
CA TYR A 82 -0.57 6.24 -7.85
C TYR A 82 -0.38 6.60 -9.32
N GLN A 83 0.67 7.34 -9.67
CA GLN A 83 1.00 7.63 -11.08
C GLN A 83 1.34 6.35 -11.85
N ALA A 84 2.20 5.50 -11.29
CA ALA A 84 2.57 4.22 -11.91
C ALA A 84 1.35 3.30 -12.10
N MET A 85 0.35 3.39 -11.22
CA MET A 85 -0.92 2.67 -11.31
C MET A 85 -1.95 3.31 -12.27
N GLY A 86 -1.64 4.44 -12.90
CA GLY A 86 -2.58 5.19 -13.75
C GLY A 86 -3.68 5.90 -12.96
N ARG A 87 -3.59 5.97 -11.63
CA ARG A 87 -4.53 6.68 -10.74
C ARG A 87 -4.18 8.18 -10.67
N ASN A 88 -4.13 8.81 -11.84
CA ASN A 88 -3.58 10.15 -12.02
C ASN A 88 -4.30 11.23 -11.20
N GLU A 89 -5.62 11.12 -11.03
CA GLU A 89 -6.41 12.06 -10.22
C GLU A 89 -5.96 12.05 -8.75
N ARG A 90 -5.78 10.87 -8.16
CA ARG A 90 -5.30 10.72 -6.77
C ARG A 90 -3.88 11.25 -6.60
N ALA A 91 -3.01 10.95 -7.54
CA ALA A 91 -1.66 11.51 -7.54
C ALA A 91 -1.66 13.04 -7.63
N GLN A 92 -2.55 13.61 -8.44
CA GLN A 92 -2.68 15.06 -8.58
C GLN A 92 -3.18 15.72 -7.29
N GLN A 93 -4.15 15.11 -6.59
CA GLN A 93 -4.63 15.59 -5.29
C GLN A 93 -3.49 15.66 -4.26
N ILE A 94 -2.66 14.61 -4.20
CA ILE A 94 -1.50 14.59 -3.30
C ILE A 94 -0.50 15.69 -3.68
N ARG A 95 -0.20 15.84 -4.99
CA ARG A 95 0.72 16.87 -5.48
C ARG A 95 0.27 18.27 -5.09
N GLN A 96 -0.99 18.61 -5.33
CA GLN A 96 -1.55 19.91 -5.00
C GLN A 96 -1.44 20.22 -3.49
N TRP A 97 -1.68 19.22 -2.65
CA TRP A 97 -1.54 19.38 -1.21
C TRP A 97 -0.09 19.60 -0.79
N LEU A 98 0.85 18.84 -1.36
CA LEU A 98 2.29 18.98 -1.10
C LEU A 98 2.81 20.36 -1.54
N ASP A 99 2.40 20.84 -2.71
CA ASP A 99 2.81 22.14 -3.24
C ASP A 99 2.25 23.31 -2.41
N ALA A 100 1.07 23.15 -1.81
CA ALA A 100 0.45 24.15 -0.94
C ALA A 100 0.96 24.12 0.51
N SER A 101 1.64 23.05 0.91
CA SER A 101 2.10 22.82 2.29
C SER A 101 3.62 22.96 2.45
N GLY A 102 4.35 23.27 1.37
CA GLY A 102 5.78 23.57 1.36
C GLY A 102 6.06 25.06 1.51
#